data_AF-A0A351Y6T8-F1
#
_entry.id   AF-A0A351Y6T8-F1
#
_cell.length_a   1.000
_cell.length_b   1.000
_cell.length_c   1.000
_cell.angle_alpha   90.00
_cell.angle_beta   90.00
_cell.angle_gamma   90.00
#
_symmetry.space_group_name_H-M   'P 1'
#
loop_
_entity.id
_entity.type
_entity.pdbx_description
1 polymer ?
#
loop_
_entity_poly.entity_id
_entity_poly.type
_entity_poly.pdbx_seq_one_letter_code
_entity_poly.pdbx_strand_id
1 'polypeptide(L)'
;MQVGHYLSKETDMDYNYTTTLMLKKRYLLNPNKIYKELPQEMYMSIALFLAIPEPKEKRIEVALKIYEYCSTQKISLPTPTLMNARTNFHQLSSCFKLNVDDDLRSIYHNIENMAQISKF
;
A
#
# COMPACT_ATOMS: atom_id res chain seq x y z
N MET A 1 -8.58 0.94 -19.56
CA MET A 1 -8.34 2.40 -19.55
C MET A 1 -9.61 3.17 -19.11
N GLN A 2 -10.36 2.69 -18.11
CA GLN A 2 -11.68 3.24 -17.73
C GLN A 2 -11.68 4.01 -16.39
N VAL A 3 -10.73 3.77 -15.49
CA VAL A 3 -10.74 4.35 -14.14
C VAL A 3 -10.13 5.76 -14.04
N GLY A 4 -9.39 6.21 -15.05
CA GLY A 4 -8.72 7.52 -15.04
C GLY A 4 -9.69 8.69 -14.93
N HIS A 5 -10.92 8.54 -15.44
CA HIS A 5 -11.97 9.56 -15.33
C HIS A 5 -12.48 9.77 -13.89
N TYR A 6 -12.22 8.83 -12.98
CA TYR A 6 -12.63 8.92 -11.57
C TYR A 6 -11.58 9.60 -10.69
N LEU A 7 -10.40 9.95 -11.22
CA LEU A 7 -9.38 10.65 -10.46
C LEU A 7 -9.82 12.08 -10.18
N SER A 8 -10.04 12.39 -8.90
CA SER A 8 -10.41 13.72 -8.44
C SER A 8 -9.17 14.55 -8.11
N LYS A 9 -8.78 15.46 -9.02
CA LYS A 9 -7.68 16.41 -8.78
C LYS A 9 -7.98 17.40 -7.67
N GLU A 10 -9.26 17.69 -7.44
CA GLU A 10 -9.70 18.61 -6.38
C GLU A 10 -9.36 18.08 -4.99
N THR A 11 -9.41 16.75 -4.81
CA THR A 11 -9.08 16.10 -3.54
C THR A 11 -7.62 16.27 -3.14
N ASP A 12 -6.70 16.54 -4.08
CA ASP A 12 -5.31 16.88 -3.73
C ASP A 12 -5.22 18.22 -2.98
N MET A 13 -6.19 19.12 -3.15
CA MET A 13 -6.21 20.43 -2.51
C MET A 13 -6.70 20.38 -1.06
N ASP A 14 -7.34 19.27 -0.66
CA ASP A 14 -7.81 19.05 0.70
C ASP A 14 -6.68 18.58 1.64
N TYR A 15 -5.53 18.17 1.09
CA TYR A 15 -4.42 17.67 1.88
C TYR A 15 -3.66 18.80 2.57
N ASN A 16 -3.50 18.68 3.89
CA ASN A 16 -2.62 19.57 4.65
C ASN A 16 -1.13 19.37 4.28
N TYR A 17 -0.30 20.34 4.64
CA TYR A 17 1.13 20.32 4.35
C TYR A 17 1.83 19.05 4.84
N THR A 18 1.52 18.59 6.05
CA THR A 18 2.13 17.40 6.64
C THR A 18 1.82 16.14 5.84
N THR A 19 0.57 16.00 5.38
CA THR A 19 0.14 14.88 4.52
C THR A 19 0.91 14.92 3.20
N THR A 20 0.93 16.07 2.53
CA THR A 20 1.64 16.23 1.25
C THR A 20 3.14 15.98 1.40
N LEU A 21 3.75 16.43 2.50
CA LEU A 21 5.15 16.17 2.83
C LEU A 21 5.42 14.68 3.03
N MET A 22 4.55 13.97 3.76
CA MET A 22 4.68 12.54 4.01
C MET A 22 4.51 11.72 2.74
N LEU A 23 3.49 12.04 1.93
CA LEU A 23 3.28 11.44 0.62
C LEU A 23 4.54 11.58 -0.23
N LYS A 24 5.05 12.81 -0.39
CA LYS A 24 6.28 13.07 -1.14
C LYS A 24 7.51 12.35 -0.58
N LYS A 25 7.71 12.37 0.74
CA LYS A 25 8.95 11.84 1.34
C LYS A 25 9.00 10.32 1.40
N ARG A 26 7.85 9.64 1.56
CA ARG A 26 7.82 8.22 1.91
C ARG A 26 6.97 7.35 1.01
N TYR A 27 5.88 7.87 0.47
CA TYR A 27 4.86 7.03 -0.15
C TYR A 27 4.86 7.11 -1.66
N LEU A 28 5.08 8.28 -2.26
CA LEU A 28 5.10 8.42 -3.71
C LEU A 28 6.32 7.71 -4.32
N LEU A 29 6.08 6.91 -5.35
CA LEU A 29 7.12 6.22 -6.10
C LEU A 29 8.04 7.25 -6.80
N ASN A 30 9.31 7.17 -6.45
CA ASN A 30 10.35 8.07 -6.94
C ASN A 30 11.60 7.32 -7.45
N PRO A 31 11.46 6.37 -8.41
CA PRO A 31 12.59 5.65 -8.95
C PRO A 31 13.63 6.65 -9.50
N ASN A 32 14.90 6.47 -9.11
CA ASN A 32 16.00 7.39 -9.43
C ASN A 32 15.74 8.85 -8.98
N LYS A 33 15.03 9.06 -7.87
CA LYS A 33 14.66 10.37 -7.31
C LYS A 33 13.73 11.22 -8.19
N ILE A 34 13.12 10.60 -9.20
CA ILE A 34 12.14 11.26 -10.08
C ILE A 34 10.75 10.75 -9.69
N TYR A 35 9.88 11.63 -9.20
CA TYR A 35 8.50 11.28 -8.91
C TYR A 35 7.78 10.89 -10.20
N LYS A 36 7.22 9.67 -10.22
CA LYS A 36 6.52 9.10 -11.39
C LYS A 36 5.02 8.98 -11.19
N GLU A 37 4.51 9.45 -10.06
CA GLU A 37 3.09 9.36 -9.71
C GLU A 37 2.64 10.56 -8.88
N LEU A 38 1.35 10.86 -8.99
CA LEU A 38 0.60 11.81 -8.17
C LEU A 38 -0.19 11.09 -7.07
N PRO A 39 -0.58 11.77 -5.97
CA PRO A 39 -1.32 11.15 -4.88
C PRO A 39 -2.60 10.41 -5.31
N GLN A 40 -3.38 10.97 -6.23
CA GLN A 40 -4.59 10.31 -6.72
C GLN A 40 -4.28 9.03 -7.50
N GLU A 41 -3.22 9.05 -8.32
CA GLU A 41 -2.76 7.87 -9.07
C GLU A 41 -2.24 6.79 -8.11
N MET A 42 -1.53 7.20 -7.06
CA MET A 42 -1.06 6.34 -5.98
C MET A 42 -2.24 5.60 -5.33
N TYR A 43 -3.26 6.34 -4.84
CA TYR A 43 -4.42 5.74 -4.19
C TYR A 43 -5.23 4.85 -5.12
N MET A 44 -5.46 5.26 -6.37
CA MET A 44 -6.17 4.46 -7.36
C MET A 44 -5.43 3.15 -7.68
N SER A 45 -4.11 3.21 -7.85
CA SER A 45 -3.29 2.03 -8.13
C SER A 45 -3.30 1.04 -6.96
N ILE A 46 -3.22 1.53 -5.72
CA ILE A 46 -3.34 0.71 -4.52
C ILE A 46 -4.75 0.08 -4.46
N ALA A 47 -5.80 0.86 -4.71
CA ALA A 47 -7.17 0.37 -4.66
C ALA A 47 -7.44 -0.74 -5.69
N LEU A 48 -6.93 -0.58 -6.92
CA LEU A 48 -6.98 -1.61 -7.95
C LEU A 48 -6.25 -2.89 -7.52
N PHE A 49 -5.08 -2.75 -6.91
CA PHE A 49 -4.30 -3.90 -6.42
C PHE A 49 -5.07 -4.65 -5.32
N LEU A 50 -5.60 -3.94 -4.34
CA LEU A 50 -6.35 -4.54 -3.24
C LEU A 50 -7.64 -5.24 -3.71
N ALA A 51 -8.23 -4.79 -4.82
CA ALA A 51 -9.42 -5.40 -5.41
C ALA A 51 -9.13 -6.61 -6.31
N ILE A 52 -7.86 -6.98 -6.56
CA ILE A 52 -7.51 -8.15 -7.41
C ILE A 52 -8.26 -9.44 -7.02
N PRO A 53 -8.39 -9.79 -5.72
CA PRO A 53 -9.08 -11.01 -5.29
C PRO A 53 -10.59 -11.01 -5.58
N GLU A 54 -11.19 -9.85 -5.88
CA GLU A 54 -12.63 -9.72 -6.08
C GLU A 54 -13.10 -10.32 -7.42
N PRO A 55 -14.37 -10.78 -7.50
CA PRO A 55 -15.00 -11.21 -8.74
C PRO A 55 -14.92 -10.13 -9.82
N LYS A 56 -14.73 -10.52 -11.08
CA LYS A 56 -14.47 -9.59 -12.20
C LYS A 56 -15.58 -8.56 -12.36
N GLU A 57 -16.82 -8.94 -12.09
CA GLU A 57 -18.03 -8.13 -12.21
C GLU A 57 -18.08 -7.00 -11.16
N LYS A 58 -17.49 -7.23 -9.98
CA LYS A 58 -17.49 -6.28 -8.86
C LYS A 58 -16.14 -5.59 -8.64
N ARG A 59 -15.06 -6.10 -9.22
CA ARG A 59 -13.69 -5.65 -8.99
C ARG A 59 -13.52 -4.14 -9.14
N ILE A 60 -14.04 -3.56 -10.22
CA ILE A 60 -13.93 -2.12 -10.46
C ILE A 60 -14.77 -1.33 -9.46
N GLU A 61 -15.97 -1.77 -9.13
CA GLU A 61 -16.82 -1.14 -8.12
C GLU A 61 -16.13 -1.10 -6.75
N VAL A 62 -15.56 -2.23 -6.32
CA VAL A 62 -14.82 -2.33 -5.05
C VAL A 62 -13.58 -1.45 -5.07
N ALA A 63 -12.80 -1.45 -6.17
CA ALA A 63 -11.63 -0.58 -6.29
C ALA A 63 -12.00 0.90 -6.20
N LEU A 64 -13.06 1.34 -6.88
CA LEU A 64 -13.52 2.74 -6.82
C LEU A 64 -13.95 3.12 -5.40
N LYS A 65 -14.63 2.21 -4.69
CA LYS A 65 -15.00 2.41 -3.29
C LYS A 65 -13.77 2.56 -2.39
N ILE A 66 -12.79 1.66 -2.51
CA ILE A 66 -11.53 1.76 -1.75
C ILE A 66 -10.82 3.08 -2.05
N TYR A 67 -10.74 3.46 -3.33
CA TYR A 67 -10.14 4.73 -3.75
C TYR A 67 -10.83 5.92 -3.07
N GLU A 68 -12.15 6.01 -3.13
CA GLU A 68 -12.91 7.11 -2.52
C GLU A 68 -12.60 7.25 -1.03
N TYR A 69 -12.69 6.15 -0.27
CA TYR A 69 -12.43 6.20 1.18
C TYR A 69 -10.98 6.55 1.52
N CYS A 70 -10.01 6.09 0.73
CA CYS A 70 -8.60 6.36 0.98
C CYS A 70 -8.20 7.78 0.56
N SER A 71 -8.60 8.23 -0.64
CA SER A 71 -8.25 9.55 -1.17
C SER A 71 -8.91 10.67 -0.38
N THR A 72 -10.14 10.48 0.12
CA THR A 72 -10.82 11.43 1.01
C THR A 72 -10.40 11.32 2.48
N GLN A 73 -9.34 10.56 2.78
CA GLN A 73 -8.77 10.37 4.12
C GLN A 73 -9.75 9.82 5.17
N LYS A 74 -10.86 9.19 4.75
CA LYS A 74 -11.81 8.50 5.63
C LYS A 74 -11.22 7.20 6.21
N ILE A 75 -10.32 6.56 5.46
CA ILE A 75 -9.59 5.35 5.86
C ILE A 75 -8.10 5.57 5.59
N SER A 76 -7.27 5.22 6.56
CA SER A 76 -5.81 5.21 6.40
C SER A 76 -5.32 3.78 6.17
N LEU A 77 -4.41 3.61 5.22
CA LEU A 77 -3.77 2.34 4.94
C LEU A 77 -2.42 2.22 5.68
N PRO A 78 -2.02 1.01 6.09
CA PRO A 78 -0.70 0.78 6.68
C PRO A 78 0.43 1.18 5.72
N THR A 79 1.54 1.67 6.28
CA THR A 79 2.77 2.00 5.55
C THR A 79 3.20 0.96 4.52
N PRO A 80 3.31 -0.36 4.82
CA PRO A 80 3.70 -1.35 3.81
C PRO A 80 2.71 -1.43 2.65
N THR A 81 1.41 -1.25 2.90
CA THR A 81 0.40 -1.21 1.83
C THR A 81 0.57 0.02 0.94
N LEU A 82 0.76 1.20 1.56
CA LEU A 82 1.01 2.45 0.84
C LEU A 82 2.31 2.45 0.04
N MET A 83 3.32 1.66 0.43
CA MET A 83 4.61 1.61 -0.28
C MET A 83 4.64 0.53 -1.36
N ASN A 84 4.07 -0.64 -1.09
CA ASN A 84 4.39 -1.84 -1.85
C ASN A 84 3.29 -2.31 -2.80
N ALA A 85 2.00 -2.00 -2.54
CA ALA A 85 0.87 -2.57 -3.28
C ALA A 85 0.91 -2.35 -4.81
N ARG A 86 1.56 -1.29 -5.30
CA ARG A 86 1.67 -1.00 -6.73
C ARG A 86 3.08 -1.23 -7.30
N THR A 87 3.92 -1.96 -6.58
CA THR A 87 5.29 -2.26 -6.97
C THR A 87 5.44 -3.76 -7.28
N ASN A 88 6.56 -4.15 -7.88
CA ASN A 88 6.86 -5.57 -8.12
C ASN A 88 7.13 -6.36 -6.81
N PHE A 89 7.20 -5.67 -5.67
CA PHE A 89 7.40 -6.27 -4.35
C PHE A 89 6.08 -6.24 -3.58
N HIS A 90 5.48 -7.41 -3.33
CA HIS A 90 4.09 -7.49 -2.88
C HIS A 90 3.91 -7.76 -1.37
N GLN A 91 4.90 -7.43 -0.53
CA GLN A 91 4.75 -7.57 0.92
C GLN A 91 3.93 -6.41 1.49
N LEU A 92 2.68 -6.68 1.85
CA LEU A 92 1.77 -5.68 2.45
C LEU A 92 1.73 -5.73 3.98
N SER A 93 2.35 -6.73 4.60
CA SER A 93 2.32 -6.97 6.04
C SER A 93 3.59 -6.47 6.72
N SER A 94 3.42 -5.76 7.84
CA SER A 94 4.52 -5.32 8.72
C SER A 94 4.55 -6.02 10.07
N CYS A 95 3.48 -6.73 10.45
CA CYS A 95 3.34 -7.35 11.75
C CYS A 95 3.23 -8.86 11.60
N PHE A 96 4.07 -9.59 12.32
CA PHE A 96 4.17 -11.05 12.25
C PHE A 96 4.17 -11.62 13.67
N LYS A 97 3.51 -12.77 13.83
CA LYS A 97 3.55 -13.56 15.06
C LYS A 97 4.25 -14.87 14.74
N LEU A 98 5.30 -15.17 15.50
CA LEU A 98 6.04 -16.42 15.39
C LEU A 98 5.70 -17.30 16.58
N ASN A 99 5.50 -18.59 16.31
CA ASN A 99 5.33 -19.60 17.34
C ASN A 99 6.64 -20.39 17.40
N VAL A 100 7.24 -20.47 18.59
CA VAL A 100 8.52 -21.14 18.81
C VAL A 100 8.25 -22.35 19.70
N ASP A 101 8.44 -23.54 19.13
CA ASP A 101 8.36 -24.79 19.88
C ASP A 101 9.60 -25.00 20.76
N ASP A 102 9.46 -25.81 21.82
CA ASP A 102 10.54 -26.18 22.75
C ASP A 102 11.48 -27.24 22.13
N ASP A 103 12.13 -26.86 21.02
CA ASP A 103 13.13 -27.64 20.31
C ASP A 103 14.24 -26.71 19.80
N LEU A 104 15.49 -27.16 19.89
CA LEU A 104 16.64 -26.36 19.50
C LEU A 104 16.58 -25.92 18.03
N ARG A 105 16.11 -26.79 17.12
CA ARG A 105 16.01 -26.44 15.69
C ARG A 105 14.90 -25.42 15.47
N SER A 106 13.77 -25.58 16.14
CA SER A 106 12.67 -24.61 16.13
C SER A 106 13.14 -23.22 16.58
N ILE A 107 13.91 -23.12 17.66
CA ILE A 107 14.45 -21.85 18.16
C ILE A 107 15.32 -21.16 17.10
N TYR A 108 16.34 -21.87 16.58
CA TYR A 108 17.25 -21.27 15.59
C TYR A 108 16.55 -20.95 14.26
N HIS A 109 15.61 -21.78 13.82
CA HIS A 109 14.83 -21.51 12.61
C HIS A 109 13.95 -20.26 12.78
N ASN A 110 13.35 -20.06 13.96
CA ASN A 110 12.58 -18.84 14.22
C ASN A 110 13.45 -17.58 14.26
N ILE A 111 14.69 -17.66 14.76
CA ILE A 111 15.65 -16.55 14.68
C ILE A 111 15.97 -16.21 13.21
N GLU A 112 16.19 -17.22 12.37
CA GLU A 112 16.37 -17.01 10.93
C GLU A 112 15.15 -16.34 10.30
N ASN A 113 13.93 -16.81 10.62
CA ASN A 113 12.70 -16.21 10.14
C ASN A 113 12.54 -14.74 10.58
N MET A 114 12.87 -14.42 11.84
CA MET A 114 12.88 -13.03 12.33
C MET A 114 13.83 -12.16 11.51
N ALA A 115 15.03 -12.67 11.21
CA ALA A 115 16.02 -11.95 10.41
C ALA A 115 15.53 -11.73 8.97
N GLN A 116 14.89 -12.74 8.35
CA GLN A 116 14.32 -12.59 7.00
C GLN A 116 13.15 -11.59 6.98
N ILE A 117 12.28 -11.60 7.99
CA ILE A 117 11.16 -10.67 8.10
C ILE A 117 11.66 -9.23 8.29
N SER A 118 12.69 -9.03 9.11
CA SER A 118 13.22 -7.70 9.47
C SER A 118 14.12 -7.07 8.41
N LYS A 119 14.36 -7.79 7.30
CA LYS A 119 15.22 -7.34 6.21
C LYS A 119 14.63 -6.13 5.45
N PHE A 120 13.32 -5.90 5.54
CA PHE A 120 12.55 -4.93 4.76
C PHE A 120 11.66 -4.07 5.64
#